data_AF-A0A2L1GLR9-F1
#
_entry.id   AF-A0A2L1GLR9-F1
#
_cell.length_a   1.000
_cell.length_b   1.000
_cell.length_c   1.000
_cell.angle_alpha   90.00
_cell.angle_beta   90.00
_cell.angle_gamma   90.00
#
_symmetry.space_group_name_H-M   'P 1'
#
loop_
_entity.id
_entity.type
_entity.pdbx_description
1 polymer ?
#
loop_
_entity_poly.entity_id
_entity_poly.type
_entity_poly.pdbx_seq_one_letter_code
_entity_poly.pdbx_strand_id
1 'polypeptide(L)'
;MPIPVLLLALLLSLTMAPAARAEVPAAQVMTLYRFNGPAAIPYYEIASLHSGGPIRPAGSLAQGSSLIPCVVVSGGEALTDRNGVPYVGFKVVVDAARATPASIARFQGTRRARQHLMAANHHCPAGTRYALSSRDLYDMKKPPVFEPPAAASEPEPARSRGTTDQIVRAFHNSASCAAVNTRLMGRRAALQEAWASFSRMARTQWSPEAIDRARHLDYTMRTAIFEGHLGRGCSAYGTCERNIIALSIRNRARESCSKHHGCVSPGDFTSVASAVSQYNIWDEYVTQTSSLTSCFLRNSGGAGREYPLYRNLYEQNVSDVERILYGGDSDLAEIFPGNPLPALKALKHYYHAPAMGKCFPQYDRVEYLSGAVARKGNNFVLLADTRIKVGARVPGGYLFQSFLARSGADRDTAQVVDNYPGFVVDARRISLKKTTRCAPYGIPQGCTFERVGRYRKTPSWVNEGRPIEVRCRVQNRGELCNAAPRQESVRVGGTCDVEMRPFAGVK
;
A
#
# COMPACT_ATOMS: atom_id res chain seq x y z
N MET A 1 -4.80 -22.97 74.06
CA MET A 1 -5.19 -21.97 73.04
C MET A 1 -4.08 -21.87 71.99
N PRO A 2 -4.28 -22.35 70.75
CA PRO A 2 -3.43 -21.98 69.64
C PRO A 2 -4.29 -21.34 68.53
N ILE A 3 -4.56 -20.04 68.67
CA ILE A 3 -5.17 -19.21 67.62
C ILE A 3 -4.14 -18.55 66.67
N PRO A 4 -2.78 -18.65 66.80
CA PRO A 4 -1.91 -17.84 65.94
C PRO A 4 -1.62 -18.45 64.55
N VAL A 5 -1.88 -19.74 64.34
CA VAL A 5 -1.51 -20.40 63.06
C VAL A 5 -2.57 -20.20 61.98
N LEU A 6 -3.84 -20.16 62.35
CA LEU A 6 -4.94 -20.00 61.40
C LEU A 6 -5.01 -18.57 60.83
N LEU A 7 -4.70 -17.56 61.65
CA LEU A 7 -4.64 -16.16 61.21
C LEU A 7 -3.45 -15.90 60.28
N LEU A 8 -2.30 -16.54 60.54
CA LEU A 8 -1.11 -16.40 59.70
C LEU A 8 -1.28 -17.08 58.34
N ALA A 9 -1.97 -18.23 58.29
CA ALA A 9 -2.32 -18.90 57.03
C ALA A 9 -3.34 -18.09 56.20
N LEU A 10 -4.30 -17.43 56.86
CA LEU A 10 -5.27 -16.56 56.18
C LEU A 10 -4.59 -15.28 55.64
N LEU A 11 -3.65 -14.70 56.37
CA LEU A 11 -2.86 -13.54 55.95
C LEU A 11 -1.85 -13.87 54.83
N LEU A 12 -1.28 -15.09 54.79
CA LEU A 12 -0.46 -15.53 53.65
C LEU A 12 -1.29 -15.87 52.40
N SER A 13 -2.56 -16.26 52.55
CA SER A 13 -3.45 -16.50 51.39
C SER A 13 -3.96 -15.22 50.73
N LEU A 14 -3.89 -14.06 51.40
CA LEU A 14 -4.28 -12.76 50.84
C LEU A 14 -3.17 -12.02 50.07
N THR A 15 -1.92 -12.48 50.12
CA THR A 15 -0.80 -11.85 49.38
C THR A 15 -0.54 -12.48 48.02
N MET A 16 -1.24 -13.56 47.66
CA MET A 16 -1.28 -14.12 46.31
C MET A 16 -2.58 -13.72 45.60
N ALA A 17 -2.83 -12.41 45.48
CA ALA A 17 -3.72 -11.95 44.42
C ALA A 17 -3.15 -12.49 43.10
N PRO A 18 -3.94 -13.22 42.27
CA PRO A 18 -3.47 -13.60 40.96
C PRO A 18 -3.13 -12.29 40.25
N ALA A 19 -1.85 -12.09 39.92
CA ALA A 19 -1.45 -11.05 39.00
C ALA A 19 -2.39 -11.19 37.79
N ALA A 20 -3.28 -10.22 37.60
CA ALA A 20 -4.27 -10.24 36.54
C ALA A 20 -3.50 -10.48 35.24
N ARG A 21 -3.56 -11.74 34.78
CA ARG A 21 -2.75 -12.23 33.67
C ARG A 21 -3.12 -11.37 32.48
N ALA A 22 -2.13 -10.90 31.74
CA ALA A 22 -2.36 -10.10 30.55
C ALA A 22 -3.38 -10.79 29.62
N GLU A 23 -4.58 -10.22 29.49
CA GLU A 23 -5.76 -10.90 28.92
C GLU A 23 -5.96 -10.63 27.42
N VAL A 24 -5.26 -9.64 26.85
CA VAL A 24 -5.46 -9.22 25.46
C VAL A 24 -4.14 -8.97 24.73
N PRO A 25 -4.08 -9.13 23.38
CA PRO A 25 -2.92 -8.71 22.60
C PRO A 25 -2.68 -7.22 22.76
N ALA A 26 -1.45 -6.82 23.05
CA ALA A 26 -1.11 -5.42 23.25
C ALA A 26 -1.29 -4.62 21.94
N ALA A 27 -1.55 -3.31 22.08
CA ALA A 27 -1.68 -2.40 20.92
C ALA A 27 -0.47 -2.52 19.99
N GLN A 28 -0.69 -2.73 18.69
CA GLN A 28 0.38 -2.96 17.71
C GLN A 28 0.98 -1.65 17.19
N VAL A 29 2.11 -1.73 16.48
CA VAL A 29 2.63 -0.58 15.74
C VAL A 29 1.71 -0.34 14.54
N MET A 30 1.22 0.90 14.43
CA MET A 30 0.34 1.37 13.36
C MET A 30 1.04 2.47 12.57
N THR A 31 0.64 2.65 11.32
CA THR A 31 1.15 3.69 10.43
C THR A 31 0.07 4.74 10.20
N LEU A 32 0.46 6.01 10.28
CA LEU A 32 -0.39 7.14 9.93
C LEU A 32 -0.53 7.24 8.41
N TYR A 33 -1.75 7.07 7.89
CA TYR A 33 -1.96 6.99 6.44
C TYR A 33 -3.31 7.54 5.99
N ARG A 34 -3.28 8.27 4.87
CA ARG A 34 -4.47 8.70 4.11
C ARG A 34 -4.12 8.65 2.62
N PHE A 35 -4.75 7.77 1.87
CA PHE A 35 -4.52 7.69 0.42
C PHE A 35 -4.75 9.04 -0.24
N ASN A 36 -3.74 9.52 -0.98
CA ASN A 36 -3.72 10.84 -1.61
C ASN A 36 -4.09 12.00 -0.65
N GLY A 37 -3.83 11.82 0.64
CA GLY A 37 -4.09 12.81 1.69
C GLY A 37 -2.92 13.77 1.91
N PRO A 38 -3.09 14.76 2.79
CA PRO A 38 -2.02 15.71 3.12
C PRO A 38 -0.81 15.00 3.74
N ALA A 39 0.38 15.56 3.50
CA ALA A 39 1.63 15.05 4.07
C ALA A 39 1.68 15.20 5.60
N ALA A 40 0.89 16.11 6.19
CA ALA A 40 0.78 16.34 7.62
C ALA A 40 -0.59 15.87 8.14
N ILE A 41 -0.58 15.01 9.15
CA ILE A 41 -1.77 14.48 9.83
C ILE A 41 -1.86 15.14 11.22
N PRO A 42 -2.96 15.85 11.54
CA PRO A 42 -3.04 16.63 12.77
C PRO A 42 -3.18 15.76 14.01
N TYR A 43 -2.65 16.26 15.13
CA TYR A 43 -2.98 15.82 16.47
C TYR A 43 -3.45 17.01 17.31
N TYR A 44 -4.12 16.71 18.42
CA TYR A 44 -4.88 17.67 19.22
C TYR A 44 -4.48 17.53 20.69
N GLU A 45 -4.63 18.60 21.46
CA GLU A 45 -4.56 18.48 22.92
C GLU A 45 -5.79 17.75 23.44
N ILE A 46 -5.61 16.83 24.39
CA ILE A 46 -6.72 16.08 24.97
C ILE A 46 -7.71 17.03 25.68
N ALA A 47 -7.20 18.07 26.34
CA ALA A 47 -8.04 19.07 27.02
C ALA A 47 -8.99 19.80 26.05
N SER A 48 -8.54 20.10 24.83
CA SER A 48 -9.39 20.78 23.83
C SER A 48 -10.43 19.86 23.19
N LEU A 49 -10.21 18.54 23.21
CA LEU A 49 -11.19 17.56 22.75
C LEU A 49 -12.37 17.40 23.74
N HIS A 50 -12.16 17.70 25.03
CA HIS A 50 -13.22 17.65 26.05
C HIS A 50 -14.08 18.92 26.11
N SER A 51 -13.54 20.08 25.75
CA SER A 51 -14.18 21.37 26.02
C SER A 51 -15.37 21.71 25.11
N GLY A 52 -15.70 20.86 24.13
CA GLY A 52 -16.83 21.05 23.20
C GLY A 52 -16.71 22.26 22.26
N GLY A 53 -15.62 23.04 22.38
CA GLY A 53 -15.34 24.22 21.55
C GLY A 53 -14.67 23.88 20.22
N PRO A 54 -14.31 24.90 19.42
CA PRO A 54 -13.59 24.71 18.15
C PRO A 54 -12.27 23.98 18.36
N ILE A 55 -12.15 22.78 17.79
CA ILE A 55 -10.95 21.96 17.89
C ILE A 55 -9.90 22.50 16.91
N ARG A 56 -8.80 23.05 17.44
CA ARG A 56 -7.61 23.42 16.66
C ARG A 56 -6.51 22.37 16.82
N PRO A 57 -5.81 21.99 15.74
CA PRO A 57 -4.63 21.12 15.85
C PRO A 57 -3.59 21.72 16.79
N ALA A 58 -3.06 20.90 17.68
CA ALA A 58 -1.91 21.24 18.53
C ALA A 58 -0.57 21.07 17.76
N GLY A 59 -0.59 20.26 16.71
CA GLY A 59 0.51 20.04 15.79
C GLY A 59 0.15 18.98 14.76
N SER A 60 1.15 18.41 14.10
CA SER A 60 0.96 17.34 13.13
C SER A 60 2.12 16.35 13.11
N LEU A 61 1.85 15.14 12.62
CA LEU A 61 2.85 14.12 12.30
C LEU A 61 2.85 13.88 10.79
N ALA A 62 4.02 13.54 10.25
CA ALA A 62 4.13 13.24 8.83
C ALA A 62 3.41 11.93 8.46
N GLN A 63 2.74 11.92 7.30
CA GLN A 63 2.15 10.72 6.70
C GLN A 63 3.23 9.65 6.51
N GLY A 64 2.93 8.41 6.89
CA GLY A 64 3.85 7.29 6.92
C GLY A 64 4.60 7.12 8.25
N SER A 65 4.46 8.07 9.19
CA SER A 65 5.01 7.89 10.54
C SER A 65 4.39 6.68 11.23
N SER A 66 5.23 5.87 11.88
CA SER A 66 4.81 4.69 12.62
C SER A 66 4.75 4.99 14.12
N LEU A 67 3.71 4.54 14.80
CA LEU A 67 3.49 4.81 16.21
C LEU A 67 2.82 3.62 16.93
N ILE A 68 2.88 3.62 18.25
CA ILE A 68 2.09 2.71 19.09
C ILE A 68 0.96 3.54 19.70
N PRO A 69 -0.31 3.27 19.38
CA PRO A 69 -1.43 4.02 19.93
C PRO A 69 -1.79 3.51 21.33
N CYS A 70 -2.43 4.37 22.11
CA CYS A 70 -3.03 4.04 23.40
C CYS A 70 -4.41 4.72 23.53
N VAL A 71 -5.31 4.12 24.30
CA VAL A 71 -6.65 4.65 24.58
C VAL A 71 -6.56 5.69 25.68
N VAL A 72 -6.94 6.92 25.36
CA VAL A 72 -7.12 7.99 26.36
C VAL A 72 -8.39 7.70 27.13
N VAL A 73 -8.28 7.60 28.46
CA VAL A 73 -9.42 7.37 29.36
C VAL A 73 -9.58 8.60 30.26
N SER A 74 -10.77 9.17 30.30
CA SER A 74 -11.11 10.33 31.13
C SER A 74 -12.51 10.14 31.71
N GLY A 75 -12.68 10.42 33.01
CA GLY A 75 -13.97 10.21 33.70
C GLY A 75 -14.47 8.76 33.65
N GLY A 76 -13.58 7.78 33.51
CA GLY A 76 -13.94 6.37 33.36
C GLY A 76 -14.41 5.97 31.96
N GLU A 77 -14.34 6.87 30.97
CA GLU A 77 -14.74 6.62 29.58
C GLU A 77 -13.57 6.83 28.60
N ALA A 78 -13.62 6.14 27.46
CA ALA A 78 -12.65 6.35 26.39
C ALA A 78 -12.97 7.64 25.60
N LEU A 79 -11.93 8.38 25.23
CA LEU A 79 -12.07 9.59 24.42
C LEU A 79 -12.50 9.25 22.99
N THR A 80 -13.73 9.58 22.64
CA THR A 80 -14.33 9.29 21.33
C THR A 80 -15.07 10.49 20.75
N ASP A 81 -15.20 10.56 19.42
CA ASP A 81 -16.17 11.46 18.80
C ASP A 81 -17.61 10.97 19.01
N ARG A 82 -18.60 11.76 18.57
CA ARG A 82 -20.03 11.41 18.66
C ARG A 82 -20.39 10.09 17.98
N ASN A 83 -19.63 9.67 16.97
CA ASN A 83 -19.81 8.43 16.23
C ASN A 83 -19.01 7.26 16.82
N GLY A 84 -18.43 7.43 18.01
CA GLY A 84 -17.63 6.43 18.72
C GLY A 84 -16.23 6.25 18.16
N VAL A 85 -15.74 7.15 17.30
CA VAL A 85 -14.38 7.04 16.76
C VAL A 85 -13.37 7.46 17.83
N PRO A 86 -12.42 6.58 18.20
CA PRO A 86 -11.41 6.89 19.20
C PRO A 86 -10.47 8.01 18.78
N TYR A 87 -10.20 8.95 19.68
CA TYR A 87 -8.97 9.74 19.70
C TYR A 87 -7.98 9.05 20.63
N VAL A 88 -6.80 8.74 20.10
CA VAL A 88 -5.81 7.92 20.78
C VAL A 88 -4.54 8.71 21.04
N GLY A 89 -3.97 8.53 22.23
CA GLY A 89 -2.60 8.96 22.49
C GLY A 89 -1.63 8.08 21.70
N PHE A 90 -0.38 8.48 21.62
CA PHE A 90 0.59 7.78 20.79
C PHE A 90 2.02 7.93 21.28
N LYS A 91 2.81 6.89 21.04
CA LYS A 91 4.27 6.91 21.11
C LYS A 91 4.85 6.76 19.71
N VAL A 92 5.57 7.78 19.22
CA VAL A 92 6.21 7.72 17.91
C VAL A 92 7.33 6.67 17.90
N VAL A 93 7.26 5.73 16.95
CA VAL A 93 8.28 4.71 16.69
C VAL A 93 9.21 5.21 15.57
N VAL A 94 8.65 5.68 14.47
CA VAL A 94 9.38 6.31 13.37
C VAL A 94 8.63 7.56 12.97
N ASP A 95 9.29 8.71 13.04
CA ASP A 95 8.81 9.95 12.43
C ASP A 95 9.29 9.99 10.98
N ALA A 96 8.36 9.95 10.03
CA ALA A 96 8.71 9.90 8.60
C ALA A 96 9.47 11.16 8.14
N ALA A 97 9.21 12.33 8.74
CA ALA A 97 9.90 13.56 8.39
C ALA A 97 11.39 13.57 8.79
N ARG A 98 11.78 12.72 9.75
CA ARG A 98 13.13 12.64 10.31
C ARG A 98 13.74 11.24 10.17
N ALA A 99 13.10 10.36 9.41
CA ALA A 99 13.53 8.99 9.27
C ALA A 99 14.89 8.92 8.56
N THR A 100 15.72 7.99 9.00
CA THR A 100 17.03 7.67 8.42
C THR A 100 17.10 6.16 8.14
N PRO A 101 18.15 5.63 7.48
CA PRO A 101 18.30 4.19 7.30
C PRO A 101 18.20 3.38 8.61
N ALA A 102 18.65 3.93 9.75
CA ALA A 102 18.52 3.31 11.07
C ALA A 102 17.05 3.12 11.52
N SER A 103 16.11 3.90 10.98
CA SER A 103 14.68 3.76 11.25
C SER A 103 14.11 2.42 10.77
N ILE A 104 14.74 1.76 9.77
CA ILE A 104 14.34 0.42 9.29
C ILE A 104 14.43 -0.60 10.44
N ALA A 105 15.60 -0.68 11.09
CA ALA A 105 15.84 -1.60 12.18
C ALA A 105 14.93 -1.29 13.39
N ARG A 106 14.73 0.01 13.70
CA ARG A 106 13.83 0.44 14.78
C ARG A 106 12.38 0.00 14.53
N PHE A 107 11.85 0.21 13.33
CA PHE A 107 10.50 -0.21 12.96
C PHE A 107 10.34 -1.73 13.09
N GLN A 108 11.23 -2.49 12.46
CA GLN A 108 11.16 -3.95 12.44
C GLN A 108 11.33 -4.55 13.84
N GLY A 109 12.30 -4.06 14.61
CA GLY A 109 12.54 -4.50 15.99
C GLY A 109 11.35 -4.24 16.89
N THR A 110 10.77 -3.03 16.81
CA THR A 110 9.58 -2.67 17.61
C THR A 110 8.39 -3.54 17.22
N ARG A 111 8.14 -3.80 15.93
CA ARG A 111 7.04 -4.67 15.49
C ARG A 111 7.20 -6.10 16.00
N ARG A 112 8.38 -6.68 15.86
CA ARG A 112 8.68 -8.03 16.39
C ARG A 112 8.45 -8.10 17.91
N ALA A 113 8.93 -7.11 18.66
CA ALA A 113 8.76 -7.07 20.10
C ALA A 113 7.29 -6.99 20.55
N ARG A 114 6.39 -6.45 19.71
CA ARG A 114 4.96 -6.29 20.05
C ARG A 114 4.06 -7.42 19.58
N GLN A 115 4.49 -8.23 18.61
CA GLN A 115 3.66 -9.24 17.95
C GLN A 115 3.04 -10.28 18.91
N HIS A 116 3.76 -10.62 19.99
CA HIS A 116 3.33 -11.60 21.00
C HIS A 116 3.17 -10.99 22.39
N LEU A 117 3.27 -9.67 22.49
CA LEU A 117 3.12 -8.99 23.77
C LEU A 117 1.64 -8.95 24.15
N MET A 118 1.34 -9.39 25.36
CA MET A 118 0.00 -9.29 25.95
C MET A 118 -0.05 -8.08 26.90
N ALA A 119 -1.23 -7.50 27.07
CA ALA A 119 -1.48 -6.39 27.99
C ALA A 119 -2.81 -6.59 28.74
N ALA A 120 -3.00 -5.90 29.87
CA ALA A 120 -4.28 -5.87 30.56
C ALA A 120 -5.30 -4.93 29.88
N ASN A 121 -4.80 -3.84 29.29
CA ASN A 121 -5.56 -2.84 28.56
C ASN A 121 -4.62 -2.06 27.63
N HIS A 122 -5.19 -1.16 26.83
CA HIS A 122 -4.43 -0.26 25.94
C HIS A 122 -4.36 1.15 26.49
N HIS A 123 -4.53 1.39 27.80
CA HIS A 123 -4.61 2.74 28.34
C HIS A 123 -3.34 3.54 28.08
N CYS A 124 -3.54 4.84 27.88
CA CYS A 124 -2.42 5.76 27.84
C CYS A 124 -1.77 5.94 29.22
N PRO A 125 -0.45 6.11 29.29
CA PRO A 125 0.22 6.51 30.52
C PRO A 125 -0.32 7.85 31.04
N ALA A 126 -0.20 8.06 32.36
CA ALA A 126 -0.47 9.35 32.98
C ALA A 126 0.37 10.46 32.33
N GLY A 127 -0.21 11.66 32.21
CA GLY A 127 0.45 12.82 31.58
C GLY A 127 0.42 12.82 30.05
N THR A 128 -0.27 11.88 29.41
CA THR A 128 -0.50 11.93 27.95
C THR A 128 -1.27 13.21 27.62
N ARG A 129 -0.66 14.09 26.82
CA ARG A 129 -1.21 15.42 26.48
C ARG A 129 -1.91 15.46 25.12
N TYR A 130 -1.44 14.66 24.16
CA TYR A 130 -1.87 14.76 22.77
C TYR A 130 -2.57 13.48 22.30
N ALA A 131 -3.55 13.65 21.42
CA ALA A 131 -4.26 12.56 20.78
C ALA A 131 -4.51 12.83 19.29
N LEU A 132 -4.66 11.77 18.50
CA LEU A 132 -5.00 11.83 17.08
C LEU A 132 -6.16 10.88 16.76
N SER A 133 -6.80 11.06 15.61
CA SER A 133 -7.91 10.19 15.23
C SER A 133 -7.41 8.81 14.81
N SER A 134 -8.01 7.77 15.39
CA SER A 134 -7.72 6.38 14.98
C SER A 134 -8.09 6.06 13.53
N ARG A 135 -8.90 6.89 12.85
CA ARG A 135 -9.22 6.73 11.41
C ARG A 135 -7.99 6.73 10.50
N ASP A 136 -6.91 7.32 10.99
CA ASP A 136 -5.67 7.49 10.23
C ASP A 136 -4.67 6.37 10.52
N LEU A 137 -5.03 5.38 11.34
CA LEU A 137 -4.15 4.28 11.76
C LEU A 137 -4.40 3.02 10.95
N TYR A 138 -3.34 2.52 10.31
CA TYR A 138 -3.35 1.28 9.51
C TYR A 138 -2.24 0.32 9.97
N ASP A 139 -2.48 -0.99 10.02
CA ASP A 139 -1.46 -2.04 10.24
C ASP A 139 -0.67 -2.28 8.95
N MET A 140 0.06 -1.24 8.54
CA MET A 140 0.95 -1.35 7.40
C MET A 140 2.25 -2.03 7.80
N LYS A 141 2.60 -3.10 7.09
CA LYS A 141 3.66 -4.01 7.53
C LYS A 141 5.04 -3.68 6.96
N LYS A 142 5.10 -2.83 5.93
CA LYS A 142 6.33 -2.52 5.20
C LYS A 142 7.13 -1.45 5.94
N PRO A 143 8.43 -1.67 6.17
CA PRO A 143 9.31 -0.63 6.71
C PRO A 143 9.55 0.47 5.65
N PRO A 144 10.07 1.64 6.06
CA PRO A 144 10.68 2.59 5.14
C PRO A 144 11.75 1.93 4.26
N VAL A 145 11.90 2.41 3.04
CA VAL A 145 12.96 2.02 2.10
C VAL A 145 13.87 3.22 1.87
N PHE A 146 15.19 3.03 1.96
CA PHE A 146 16.19 4.05 1.62
C PHE A 146 17.09 3.52 0.51
N GLU A 147 17.71 4.44 -0.23
CA GLU A 147 18.72 4.07 -1.21
C GLU A 147 19.88 3.36 -0.48
N PRO A 148 20.24 2.13 -0.88
CA PRO A 148 21.39 1.46 -0.32
C PRO A 148 22.68 2.23 -0.68
N PRO A 149 23.71 2.14 0.18
CA PRO A 149 25.02 2.69 -0.16
C PRO A 149 25.51 2.09 -1.48
N ALA A 150 26.30 2.86 -2.23
CA ALA A 150 26.94 2.35 -3.43
C ALA A 150 27.85 1.17 -3.08
N ALA A 151 27.87 0.13 -3.92
CA ALA A 151 28.84 -0.93 -3.78
C ALA A 151 30.25 -0.38 -4.00
N ALA A 152 31.23 -1.02 -3.36
CA ALA A 152 32.64 -0.64 -3.47
C ALA A 152 33.19 -0.82 -4.90
N SER A 153 32.55 -1.67 -5.71
CA SER A 153 32.92 -1.93 -7.10
C SER A 153 31.75 -1.61 -8.03
N GLU A 154 32.00 -0.82 -9.07
CA GLU A 154 31.05 -0.65 -10.16
C GLU A 154 31.16 -1.84 -11.12
N PRO A 155 30.11 -2.68 -11.28
CA PRO A 155 30.08 -3.64 -12.38
C PRO A 155 30.03 -2.88 -13.72
N GLU A 156 30.39 -3.57 -14.80
CA GLU A 156 30.32 -3.01 -16.14
C GLU A 156 28.93 -2.43 -16.43
N PRO A 157 28.85 -1.25 -17.10
CA PRO A 157 27.58 -0.67 -17.50
C PRO A 157 26.82 -1.64 -18.40
N ALA A 158 25.57 -1.94 -18.04
CA ALA A 158 24.71 -2.72 -18.92
C ALA A 158 24.50 -1.98 -20.25
N ARG A 159 24.56 -2.72 -21.36
CA ARG A 159 24.42 -2.18 -22.72
C ARG A 159 23.04 -1.52 -22.89
N SER A 160 23.01 -0.27 -23.34
CA SER A 160 21.76 0.43 -23.64
C SER A 160 21.13 -0.08 -24.94
N ARG A 161 19.80 0.02 -25.04
CA ARG A 161 19.02 -0.39 -26.23
C ARG A 161 18.70 0.75 -27.21
N GLY A 162 19.32 1.92 -27.01
CA GLY A 162 19.13 3.11 -27.83
C GLY A 162 19.45 4.40 -27.07
N THR A 163 19.30 5.56 -27.72
CA THR A 163 19.60 6.87 -27.14
C THR A 163 18.70 7.19 -25.94
N THR A 164 17.40 6.86 -26.00
CA THR A 164 16.46 7.13 -24.90
C THR A 164 16.82 6.33 -23.64
N ASP A 165 17.04 5.01 -23.76
CA ASP A 165 17.53 4.17 -22.65
C ASP A 165 18.91 4.63 -22.13
N GLN A 166 19.81 5.03 -23.02
CA GLN A 166 21.12 5.57 -22.62
C GLN A 166 20.99 6.79 -21.69
N ILE A 167 20.09 7.74 -22.02
CA ILE A 167 19.84 8.92 -21.19
C ILE A 167 19.20 8.52 -19.85
N VAL A 168 18.26 7.56 -19.84
CA VAL A 168 17.69 7.04 -18.58
C VAL A 168 18.77 6.45 -17.68
N ARG A 169 19.66 5.63 -18.23
CA ARG A 169 20.78 5.05 -17.46
C ARG A 169 21.76 6.12 -16.98
N ALA A 170 22.02 7.14 -17.78
CA ALA A 170 22.84 8.29 -17.36
C ALA A 170 22.17 9.05 -16.20
N PHE A 171 20.86 9.26 -16.23
CA PHE A 171 20.12 9.84 -15.10
C PHE A 171 20.26 9.00 -13.83
N HIS A 172 20.06 7.68 -13.92
CA HIS A 172 20.18 6.78 -12.77
C HIS A 172 21.59 6.71 -12.17
N ASN A 173 22.63 6.94 -12.96
CA ASN A 173 24.01 7.03 -12.50
C ASN A 173 24.42 8.45 -12.05
N SER A 174 23.52 9.43 -12.14
CA SER A 174 23.82 10.82 -11.78
C SER A 174 23.70 11.10 -10.27
N ALA A 175 24.41 12.14 -9.82
CA ALA A 175 24.24 12.70 -8.47
C ALA A 175 22.81 13.22 -8.23
N SER A 176 22.13 13.70 -9.29
CA SER A 176 20.74 14.16 -9.21
C SER A 176 19.80 13.03 -8.77
N CYS A 177 19.92 11.83 -9.37
CA CYS A 177 19.11 10.69 -8.95
C CYS A 177 19.47 10.27 -7.51
N ALA A 178 20.76 10.18 -7.18
CA ALA A 178 21.22 9.77 -5.86
C ALA A 178 20.61 10.62 -4.72
N ALA A 179 20.30 11.89 -4.98
CA ALA A 179 19.69 12.79 -4.02
C ALA A 179 18.21 12.48 -3.69
N VAL A 180 17.47 11.82 -4.60
CA VAL A 180 16.00 11.65 -4.50
C VAL A 180 15.55 10.94 -3.23
N ASN A 181 16.28 9.91 -2.80
CA ASN A 181 15.89 9.04 -1.68
C ASN A 181 16.64 9.35 -0.39
N THR A 182 17.37 10.47 -0.34
CA THR A 182 18.09 10.92 0.86
C THR A 182 17.15 11.23 2.02
N ARG A 183 15.96 11.74 1.72
CA ARG A 183 14.85 11.93 2.65
C ARG A 183 13.73 10.94 2.34
N LEU A 184 12.95 10.59 3.36
CA LEU A 184 11.83 9.68 3.21
C LEU A 184 10.61 10.40 2.60
N MET A 185 10.34 11.63 3.06
CA MET A 185 9.21 12.43 2.59
C MET A 185 9.47 13.16 1.27
N GLY A 186 8.41 13.36 0.47
CA GLY A 186 8.43 14.27 -0.68
C GLY A 186 9.18 13.75 -1.91
N ARG A 187 9.41 12.44 -2.00
CA ARG A 187 10.25 11.82 -3.04
C ARG A 187 9.73 12.02 -4.45
N ARG A 188 8.42 12.18 -4.63
CA ARG A 188 7.84 12.48 -5.95
C ARG A 188 8.30 13.85 -6.47
N ALA A 189 8.26 14.88 -5.63
CA ALA A 189 8.75 16.21 -5.99
C ALA A 189 10.28 16.20 -6.16
N ALA A 190 11.00 15.51 -5.27
CA ALA A 190 12.45 15.35 -5.38
C ALA A 190 12.86 14.65 -6.68
N LEU A 191 12.12 13.64 -7.16
CA LEU A 191 12.39 12.99 -8.44
C LEU A 191 12.19 13.94 -9.63
N GLN A 192 11.15 14.78 -9.58
CA GLN A 192 10.89 15.79 -10.60
C GLN A 192 12.02 16.85 -10.63
N GLU A 193 12.45 17.33 -9.47
CA GLU A 193 13.57 18.27 -9.32
C GLU A 193 14.90 17.65 -9.79
N ALA A 194 15.13 16.37 -9.48
CA ALA A 194 16.31 15.62 -9.90
C ALA A 194 16.37 15.52 -11.43
N TRP A 195 15.26 15.16 -12.08
CA TRP A 195 15.18 15.15 -13.54
C TRP A 195 15.41 16.55 -14.11
N ALA A 196 14.80 17.59 -13.55
CA ALA A 196 15.01 18.97 -14.00
C ALA A 196 16.48 19.42 -13.88
N SER A 197 17.15 19.05 -12.79
CA SER A 197 18.58 19.29 -12.58
C SER A 197 19.43 18.55 -13.61
N PHE A 198 19.20 17.25 -13.78
CA PHE A 198 19.90 16.41 -14.76
C PHE A 198 19.70 16.94 -16.18
N SER A 199 18.48 17.29 -16.57
CA SER A 199 18.16 17.83 -17.89
C SER A 199 18.94 19.10 -18.23
N ARG A 200 19.22 19.98 -17.25
CA ARG A 200 20.05 21.18 -17.49
C ARG A 200 21.49 20.82 -17.85
N MET A 201 22.06 19.82 -17.17
CA MET A 201 23.45 19.37 -17.40
C MET A 201 23.56 18.54 -18.69
N ALA A 202 22.58 17.67 -18.93
CA ALA A 202 22.51 16.73 -20.04
C ALA A 202 22.36 17.42 -21.42
N ARG A 203 21.91 18.68 -21.45
CA ARG A 203 21.75 19.46 -22.70
C ARG A 203 23.06 19.72 -23.45
N THR A 204 24.20 19.55 -22.79
CA THR A 204 25.51 19.62 -23.45
C THR A 204 25.81 18.40 -24.32
N GLN A 205 25.08 17.29 -24.12
CA GLN A 205 25.32 16.00 -24.75
C GLN A 205 24.14 15.49 -25.58
N TRP A 206 22.90 15.83 -25.19
CA TRP A 206 21.68 15.37 -25.87
C TRP A 206 20.69 16.52 -26.11
N SER A 207 19.86 16.37 -27.15
CA SER A 207 18.82 17.35 -27.45
C SER A 207 17.74 17.40 -26.37
N PRO A 208 17.04 18.54 -26.19
CA PRO A 208 15.92 18.65 -25.27
C PRO A 208 14.84 17.56 -25.48
N GLU A 209 14.52 17.24 -26.73
CA GLU A 209 13.52 16.25 -27.09
C GLU A 209 13.94 14.84 -26.68
N ALA A 210 15.22 14.49 -26.87
CA ALA A 210 15.76 13.20 -26.44
C ALA A 210 15.71 13.05 -24.91
N ILE A 211 16.01 14.13 -24.19
CA ILE A 211 15.94 14.18 -22.72
C ILE A 211 14.49 14.05 -22.24
N ASP A 212 13.55 14.75 -22.87
CA ASP A 212 12.12 14.66 -22.51
C ASP A 212 11.57 13.25 -22.78
N ARG A 213 11.93 12.62 -23.90
CA ARG A 213 11.58 11.21 -24.18
C ARG A 213 12.17 10.27 -23.12
N ALA A 214 13.40 10.49 -22.69
CA ALA A 214 14.02 9.66 -21.64
C ALA A 214 13.28 9.81 -20.30
N ARG A 215 12.93 11.03 -19.90
CA ARG A 215 12.14 11.28 -18.69
C ARG A 215 10.77 10.59 -18.76
N HIS A 216 10.07 10.71 -19.88
CA HIS A 216 8.78 10.05 -20.10
C HIS A 216 8.89 8.52 -20.02
N LEU A 217 9.93 7.93 -20.62
CA LEU A 217 10.21 6.50 -20.53
C LEU A 217 10.49 6.07 -19.09
N ASP A 218 11.34 6.78 -18.36
CA ASP A 218 11.66 6.46 -16.95
C ASP A 218 10.42 6.46 -16.05
N TYR A 219 9.63 7.53 -16.08
CA TYR A 219 8.39 7.61 -15.31
C TYR A 219 7.39 6.51 -15.67
N THR A 220 7.22 6.22 -16.96
CA THR A 220 6.35 5.13 -17.42
C THR A 220 6.84 3.78 -16.92
N MET A 221 8.15 3.51 -17.02
CA MET A 221 8.76 2.26 -16.58
C MET A 221 8.67 2.08 -15.06
N ARG A 222 8.88 3.13 -14.27
CA ARG A 222 8.67 3.12 -12.81
C ARG A 222 7.25 2.70 -12.46
N THR A 223 6.25 3.33 -13.08
CA THR A 223 4.84 2.99 -12.86
C THR A 223 4.52 1.58 -13.32
N ALA A 224 4.93 1.21 -14.53
CA ALA A 224 4.67 -0.12 -15.08
C ALA A 224 5.28 -1.23 -14.22
N ILE A 225 6.55 -1.10 -13.81
CA ILE A 225 7.23 -2.08 -12.95
C ILE A 225 6.51 -2.22 -11.60
N PHE A 226 6.08 -1.10 -11.01
CA PHE A 226 5.42 -1.12 -9.71
C PHE A 226 4.00 -1.70 -9.76
N GLU A 227 3.18 -1.23 -10.70
CA GLU A 227 1.78 -1.66 -10.86
C GLU A 227 1.68 -3.08 -11.44
N GLY A 228 2.62 -3.50 -12.29
CA GLY A 228 2.67 -4.83 -12.92
C GLY A 228 3.21 -5.95 -12.02
N HIS A 229 2.95 -5.86 -10.71
CA HIS A 229 3.29 -6.81 -9.64
C HIS A 229 4.68 -7.47 -9.73
N LEU A 230 5.61 -6.98 -8.92
CA LEU A 230 6.99 -7.50 -8.82
C LEU A 230 7.10 -9.02 -8.64
N GLY A 231 6.14 -9.65 -7.95
CA GLY A 231 6.12 -11.09 -7.70
C GLY A 231 5.95 -11.95 -8.95
N ARG A 232 5.41 -11.40 -10.05
CA ARG A 232 5.32 -12.12 -11.34
C ARG A 232 6.63 -12.16 -12.10
N GLY A 233 7.61 -11.37 -11.66
CA GLY A 233 8.92 -11.22 -12.28
C GLY A 233 8.83 -11.05 -13.80
N CYS A 234 9.69 -11.76 -14.50
CA CYS A 234 9.84 -11.71 -15.95
C CYS A 234 9.04 -12.79 -16.69
N SER A 235 7.96 -13.29 -16.09
CA SER A 235 7.01 -14.19 -16.78
C SER A 235 6.33 -13.47 -17.94
N ALA A 236 5.90 -14.21 -18.98
CA ALA A 236 5.18 -13.61 -20.11
C ALA A 236 3.96 -12.79 -19.67
N TYR A 237 3.18 -13.31 -18.72
CA TYR A 237 2.01 -12.62 -18.19
C TYR A 237 2.41 -11.29 -17.51
N GLY A 238 3.44 -11.30 -16.64
CA GLY A 238 3.93 -10.08 -16.00
C GLY A 238 4.49 -9.07 -17.00
N THR A 239 5.20 -9.52 -18.03
CA THR A 239 5.71 -8.65 -19.10
C THR A 239 4.57 -7.99 -19.88
N CYS A 240 3.51 -8.76 -20.19
CA CYS A 240 2.31 -8.27 -20.87
C CYS A 240 1.54 -7.27 -19.99
N GLU A 241 1.38 -7.52 -18.68
CA GLU A 241 0.76 -6.55 -17.75
C GLU A 241 1.48 -5.20 -17.79
N ARG A 242 2.82 -5.20 -17.71
CA ARG A 242 3.63 -3.98 -17.77
C ARG A 242 3.47 -3.22 -19.09
N ASN A 243 3.42 -3.95 -20.21
CA ASN A 243 3.16 -3.36 -21.53
C ASN A 243 1.74 -2.76 -21.60
N ILE A 244 0.72 -3.41 -21.00
CA ILE A 244 -0.64 -2.87 -20.93
C ILE A 244 -0.71 -1.61 -20.06
N ILE A 245 0.00 -1.57 -18.93
CA ILE A 245 0.07 -0.38 -18.08
C ILE A 245 0.72 0.79 -18.84
N ALA A 246 1.81 0.53 -19.57
CA ALA A 246 2.43 1.52 -20.45
C ALA A 246 1.47 1.99 -21.55
N LEU A 247 0.69 1.08 -22.16
CA LEU A 247 -0.34 1.43 -23.15
C LEU A 247 -1.45 2.29 -22.53
N SER A 248 -1.91 1.98 -21.32
CA SER A 248 -2.88 2.80 -20.58
C SER A 248 -2.35 4.22 -20.34
N ILE A 249 -1.09 4.37 -19.93
CA ILE A 249 -0.43 5.67 -19.76
C ILE A 249 -0.38 6.41 -21.10
N ARG A 250 0.10 5.74 -22.16
CA ARG A 250 0.16 6.29 -23.51
C ARG A 250 -1.20 6.83 -23.95
N ASN A 251 -2.26 6.04 -23.82
CA ASN A 251 -3.58 6.40 -24.32
C ASN A 251 -4.23 7.51 -23.50
N ARG A 252 -4.03 7.52 -22.18
CA ARG A 252 -4.45 8.64 -21.33
C ARG A 252 -3.74 9.95 -21.68
N ALA A 253 -2.51 9.90 -22.19
CA ALA A 253 -1.76 11.09 -22.58
C ALA A 253 -1.93 11.50 -24.06
N ARG A 254 -2.11 10.56 -25.00
CA ARG A 254 -2.18 10.83 -26.45
C ARG A 254 -3.60 10.80 -27.00
N GLU A 255 -4.38 9.77 -26.67
CA GLU A 255 -5.70 9.55 -27.25
C GLU A 255 -6.80 10.35 -26.52
N SER A 256 -6.53 10.76 -25.28
CA SER A 256 -7.54 11.37 -24.40
C SER A 256 -6.90 12.20 -23.28
N CYS A 257 -5.97 13.08 -23.65
CA CYS A 257 -5.30 13.96 -22.70
C CYS A 257 -6.31 14.79 -21.90
N SER A 258 -6.42 14.50 -20.61
CA SER A 258 -7.29 15.25 -19.71
C SER A 258 -6.59 15.49 -18.37
N LYS A 259 -6.92 16.61 -17.72
CA LYS A 259 -6.43 16.95 -16.37
C LYS A 259 -6.81 15.88 -15.34
N HIS A 260 -7.95 15.21 -15.51
CA HIS A 260 -8.38 14.11 -14.64
C HIS A 260 -7.46 12.89 -14.69
N HIS A 261 -6.77 12.67 -15.81
CA HIS A 261 -5.74 11.64 -15.93
C HIS A 261 -4.33 12.14 -15.57
N GLY A 262 -4.22 13.39 -15.13
CA GLY A 262 -2.94 14.06 -14.87
C GLY A 262 -2.23 14.53 -16.13
N CYS A 263 -2.88 14.52 -17.30
CA CYS A 263 -2.26 14.99 -18.53
C CYS A 263 -2.28 16.52 -18.58
N VAL A 264 -1.11 17.14 -18.75
CA VAL A 264 -0.97 18.61 -18.89
C VAL A 264 -1.05 19.02 -20.37
N SER A 265 -0.42 18.24 -21.25
CA SER A 265 -0.44 18.43 -22.70
C SER A 265 -0.39 17.09 -23.43
N PRO A 266 -0.90 16.99 -24.68
CA PRO A 266 -0.87 15.74 -25.43
C PRO A 266 0.55 15.15 -25.53
N GLY A 267 0.71 13.89 -25.11
CA GLY A 267 2.01 13.21 -25.08
C GLY A 267 2.83 13.41 -23.80
N ASP A 268 2.32 14.13 -22.80
CA ASP A 268 2.92 14.23 -21.46
C ASP A 268 2.73 12.93 -20.66
N PHE A 269 3.58 11.95 -20.94
CA PHE A 269 3.56 10.65 -20.25
C PHE A 269 4.01 10.76 -18.80
N THR A 270 4.93 11.68 -18.48
CA THR A 270 5.45 11.84 -17.12
C THR A 270 4.35 12.24 -16.13
N SER A 271 3.54 13.25 -16.48
CA SER A 271 2.47 13.69 -15.59
C SER A 271 1.37 12.63 -15.47
N VAL A 272 1.02 11.95 -16.57
CA VAL A 272 0.03 10.85 -16.52
C VAL A 272 0.53 9.66 -15.70
N ALA A 273 1.81 9.28 -15.84
CA ALA A 273 2.39 8.14 -15.12
C ALA A 273 2.50 8.37 -13.61
N SER A 274 2.76 9.62 -13.18
CA SER A 274 2.96 9.99 -11.77
C SER A 274 1.76 10.63 -11.07
N ALA A 275 0.67 10.87 -11.81
CA ALA A 275 -0.59 11.33 -11.24
C ALA A 275 -1.19 10.27 -10.33
N VAL A 276 -1.33 10.62 -9.04
CA VAL A 276 -1.90 9.74 -8.02
C VAL A 276 -3.34 9.45 -8.36
N SER A 277 -3.62 8.18 -8.63
CA SER A 277 -4.95 7.68 -8.96
C SER A 277 -5.05 6.22 -8.54
N GLN A 278 -6.24 5.63 -8.71
CA GLN A 278 -6.40 4.17 -8.54
C GLN A 278 -5.54 3.34 -9.51
N TYR A 279 -5.00 3.97 -10.57
CA TYR A 279 -4.19 3.31 -11.58
C TYR A 279 -2.69 3.55 -11.36
N ASN A 280 -2.29 4.72 -10.86
CA ASN A 280 -0.90 4.97 -10.51
C ASN A 280 -0.80 5.35 -9.03
N ILE A 281 -0.39 4.42 -8.20
CA ILE A 281 -0.35 4.56 -6.75
C ILE A 281 0.99 5.21 -6.34
N TRP A 282 1.21 6.44 -6.81
CA TRP A 282 2.37 7.28 -6.47
C TRP A 282 2.18 8.07 -5.17
N ASP A 283 1.31 7.60 -4.28
CA ASP A 283 1.01 8.34 -3.06
C ASP A 283 2.24 8.41 -2.13
N GLU A 284 2.21 9.38 -1.23
CA GLU A 284 3.32 9.70 -0.34
C GLU A 284 3.83 8.45 0.39
N TYR A 285 2.96 7.64 1.00
CA TYR A 285 3.36 6.44 1.72
C TYR A 285 3.97 5.36 0.82
N VAL A 286 3.46 5.18 -0.39
CA VAL A 286 4.02 4.19 -1.34
C VAL A 286 5.44 4.57 -1.75
N THR A 287 5.71 5.85 -1.99
CA THR A 287 7.09 6.30 -2.31
C THR A 287 8.07 6.09 -1.15
N GLN A 288 7.57 6.02 0.09
CA GLN A 288 8.38 5.78 1.28
C GLN A 288 8.71 4.30 1.50
N THR A 289 7.84 3.39 1.05
CA THR A 289 7.90 1.96 1.38
C THR A 289 8.14 1.06 0.16
N SER A 290 8.50 1.67 -0.96
CA SER A 290 8.87 0.99 -2.19
C SER A 290 10.12 1.65 -2.80
N SER A 291 10.69 0.98 -3.79
CA SER A 291 11.79 1.50 -4.60
C SER A 291 11.30 2.27 -5.84
N LEU A 292 10.04 2.71 -5.88
CA LEU A 292 9.42 3.41 -7.02
C LEU A 292 10.24 4.64 -7.48
N THR A 293 10.81 5.38 -6.54
CA THR A 293 11.62 6.58 -6.79
C THR A 293 13.12 6.31 -6.75
N SER A 294 13.56 5.06 -6.62
CA SER A 294 14.97 4.69 -6.46
C SER A 294 15.80 4.82 -7.75
N CYS A 295 17.11 4.81 -7.60
CA CYS A 295 18.05 4.75 -8.72
C CYS A 295 18.36 3.30 -9.13
N PHE A 296 17.32 2.48 -9.33
CA PHE A 296 17.49 1.03 -9.49
C PHE A 296 18.36 0.58 -10.68
N LEU A 297 18.53 1.40 -11.73
CA LEU A 297 19.45 1.14 -12.86
C LEU A 297 20.91 1.53 -12.62
N ARG A 298 21.29 2.04 -11.44
CA ARG A 298 22.68 2.44 -11.15
C ARG A 298 23.63 1.25 -11.34
N ASN A 299 24.80 1.50 -11.92
CA ASN A 299 25.81 0.48 -12.19
C ASN A 299 26.30 -0.12 -10.88
N SER A 300 26.75 0.73 -9.94
CA SER A 300 27.28 0.38 -8.62
C SER A 300 26.32 -0.34 -7.66
N GLY A 301 25.22 -0.90 -8.18
CA GLY A 301 24.47 -2.00 -7.59
C GLY A 301 24.19 -1.80 -6.12
N GLY A 302 23.05 -1.19 -5.79
CA GLY A 302 22.60 -1.16 -4.41
C GLY A 302 22.59 -2.56 -3.80
N ALA A 303 23.14 -2.73 -2.58
CA ALA A 303 23.17 -4.02 -1.86
C ALA A 303 21.77 -4.58 -1.48
N GLY A 304 20.69 -4.00 -2.01
CA GLY A 304 19.32 -4.45 -1.81
C GLY A 304 18.94 -5.58 -2.77
N ARG A 305 18.35 -6.65 -2.22
CA ARG A 305 17.88 -7.83 -2.98
C ARG A 305 16.93 -7.51 -4.14
N GLU A 306 16.22 -6.39 -4.10
CA GLU A 306 15.19 -6.04 -5.09
C GLU A 306 15.74 -5.33 -6.34
N TYR A 307 16.92 -4.69 -6.26
CA TYR A 307 17.47 -3.91 -7.38
C TYR A 307 17.83 -4.77 -8.60
N PRO A 308 18.45 -5.95 -8.45
CA PRO A 308 18.62 -6.87 -9.57
C PRO A 308 17.30 -7.23 -10.24
N LEU A 309 16.23 -7.46 -9.47
CA LEU A 309 14.90 -7.73 -10.02
C LEU A 309 14.38 -6.53 -10.82
N TYR A 310 14.43 -5.32 -10.27
CA TYR A 310 13.99 -4.11 -10.99
C TYR A 310 14.75 -3.87 -12.30
N ARG A 311 16.08 -4.10 -12.30
CA ARG A 311 16.91 -4.00 -13.52
C ARG A 311 16.48 -5.02 -14.56
N ASN A 312 16.28 -6.27 -14.16
CA ASN A 312 15.84 -7.32 -15.08
C ASN A 312 14.44 -7.04 -15.66
N LEU A 313 13.50 -6.57 -14.83
CA LEU A 313 12.17 -6.16 -15.27
C LEU A 313 12.25 -5.00 -16.27
N TYR A 314 13.08 -4.00 -15.97
CA TYR A 314 13.32 -2.88 -16.88
C TYR A 314 13.89 -3.35 -18.22
N GLU A 315 14.97 -4.13 -18.19
CA GLU A 315 15.65 -4.62 -19.39
C GLU A 315 14.74 -5.47 -20.27
N GLN A 316 13.86 -6.27 -19.67
CA GLN A 316 12.90 -7.07 -20.43
C GLN A 316 11.87 -6.21 -21.17
N ASN A 317 11.39 -5.12 -20.55
CA ASN A 317 10.24 -4.36 -21.05
C ASN A 317 10.62 -3.08 -21.81
N VAL A 318 11.81 -2.50 -21.60
CA VAL A 318 12.15 -1.15 -22.09
C VAL A 318 11.96 -0.98 -23.59
N SER A 319 12.31 -2.00 -24.39
CA SER A 319 12.17 -1.93 -25.86
C SER A 319 10.71 -1.88 -26.29
N ASP A 320 9.85 -2.71 -25.70
CA ASP A 320 8.41 -2.71 -26.00
C ASP A 320 7.77 -1.41 -25.52
N VAL A 321 8.12 -0.95 -24.31
CA VAL A 321 7.55 0.27 -23.74
C VAL A 321 7.94 1.50 -24.54
N GLU A 322 9.20 1.61 -24.99
CA GLU A 322 9.61 2.71 -25.86
C GLU A 322 8.82 2.73 -27.18
N ARG A 323 8.61 1.57 -27.81
CA ARG A 323 7.77 1.41 -29.00
C ARG A 323 6.30 1.72 -28.74
N ILE A 324 5.75 1.36 -27.58
CA ILE A 324 4.37 1.72 -27.19
C ILE A 324 4.23 3.24 -27.10
N LEU A 325 5.18 3.92 -26.44
CA LEU A 325 5.10 5.37 -26.21
C LEU A 325 5.29 6.17 -27.50
N TYR A 326 6.30 5.83 -28.31
CA TYR A 326 6.78 6.66 -29.41
C TYR A 326 6.61 6.06 -30.80
N GLY A 327 6.35 4.75 -30.90
CA GLY A 327 6.10 4.07 -32.16
C GLY A 327 4.74 4.40 -32.76
N GLY A 328 4.48 3.75 -33.90
CA GLY A 328 3.25 3.87 -34.67
C GLY A 328 2.24 2.76 -34.38
N ASP A 329 1.18 2.75 -35.19
CA ASP A 329 0.13 1.74 -35.09
C ASP A 329 0.62 0.33 -35.45
N SER A 330 1.62 0.23 -36.34
CA SER A 330 2.31 -1.02 -36.66
C SER A 330 3.05 -1.62 -35.45
N ASP A 331 3.70 -0.78 -34.64
CA ASP A 331 4.37 -1.23 -33.41
C ASP A 331 3.36 -1.77 -32.39
N LEU A 332 2.23 -1.08 -32.23
CA LEU A 332 1.15 -1.56 -31.35
C LEU A 332 0.59 -2.90 -31.84
N ALA A 333 0.39 -3.07 -33.15
CA ALA A 333 -0.08 -4.32 -33.73
C ALA A 333 0.94 -5.47 -33.58
N GLU A 334 2.24 -5.15 -33.57
CA GLU A 334 3.29 -6.14 -33.41
C GLU A 334 3.42 -6.63 -31.95
N ILE A 335 3.35 -5.68 -31.00
CA ILE A 335 3.44 -5.96 -29.56
C ILE A 335 2.15 -6.64 -29.06
N PHE A 336 1.00 -6.21 -29.59
CA PHE A 336 -0.33 -6.70 -29.23
C PHE A 336 -1.04 -7.39 -30.41
N PRO A 337 -0.54 -8.54 -30.91
CA PRO A 337 -1.02 -9.13 -32.14
C PRO A 337 -2.45 -9.68 -32.03
N GLY A 338 -3.25 -9.46 -33.07
CA GLY A 338 -4.62 -9.95 -33.15
C GLY A 338 -5.63 -9.16 -32.32
N ASN A 339 -5.22 -8.07 -31.67
CA ASN A 339 -6.12 -7.12 -31.05
C ASN A 339 -6.55 -6.03 -32.04
N PRO A 340 -7.85 -5.67 -32.13
CA PRO A 340 -8.28 -4.53 -32.94
C PRO A 340 -7.63 -3.24 -32.42
N LEU A 341 -6.96 -2.50 -33.31
CA LEU A 341 -6.27 -1.26 -32.96
C LEU A 341 -7.19 -0.21 -32.28
N PRO A 342 -8.46 0.01 -32.70
CA PRO A 342 -9.36 0.91 -31.98
C PRO A 342 -9.61 0.47 -30.52
N ALA A 343 -9.65 -0.83 -30.25
CA ALA A 343 -9.80 -1.34 -28.89
C ALA A 343 -8.53 -1.07 -28.06
N LEU A 344 -7.34 -1.28 -28.65
CA LEU A 344 -6.07 -0.96 -27.99
C LEU A 344 -5.95 0.53 -27.65
N LYS A 345 -6.30 1.43 -28.56
CA LYS A 345 -6.27 2.89 -28.33
C LYS A 345 -7.32 3.37 -27.32
N ALA A 346 -8.44 2.64 -27.19
CA ALA A 346 -9.48 2.94 -26.21
C ALA A 346 -9.15 2.45 -24.79
N LEU A 347 -8.12 1.60 -24.62
CA LEU A 347 -7.68 1.07 -23.32
C LEU A 347 -7.03 2.18 -22.49
N LYS A 348 -7.73 2.65 -21.46
CA LYS A 348 -7.26 3.70 -20.55
C LYS A 348 -7.17 3.24 -19.10
N HIS A 349 -7.89 2.17 -18.76
CA HIS A 349 -8.06 1.70 -17.40
C HIS A 349 -7.64 0.24 -17.29
N TYR A 350 -7.24 -0.17 -16.09
CA TYR A 350 -7.04 -1.56 -15.74
C TYR A 350 -7.48 -1.78 -14.30
N TYR A 351 -7.83 -3.02 -14.00
CA TYR A 351 -8.39 -3.44 -12.73
C TYR A 351 -7.63 -4.63 -12.20
N HIS A 352 -6.99 -4.48 -11.04
CA HIS A 352 -6.34 -5.56 -10.32
C HIS A 352 -7.28 -6.12 -9.26
N ALA A 353 -7.95 -7.24 -9.59
CA ALA A 353 -8.89 -7.88 -8.67
C ALA A 353 -8.25 -8.27 -7.32
N PRO A 354 -6.98 -8.76 -7.28
CA PRO A 354 -6.33 -9.12 -6.01
C PRO A 354 -6.14 -7.93 -5.05
N ALA A 355 -5.99 -6.72 -5.57
CA ALA A 355 -5.77 -5.49 -4.80
C ALA A 355 -7.05 -4.94 -4.16
N MET A 356 -8.22 -5.44 -4.55
CA MET A 356 -9.48 -4.95 -4.04
C MET A 356 -9.78 -5.40 -2.61
N GLY A 357 -10.69 -4.69 -1.94
CA GLY A 357 -11.06 -4.97 -0.55
C GLY A 357 -11.55 -6.40 -0.35
N LYS A 358 -10.89 -7.16 0.53
CA LYS A 358 -11.30 -8.53 0.91
C LYS A 358 -12.69 -8.55 1.52
N CYS A 359 -13.49 -9.54 1.15
CA CYS A 359 -14.74 -9.85 1.82
C CYS A 359 -14.96 -11.36 1.97
N PHE A 360 -15.90 -11.70 2.83
CA PHE A 360 -16.04 -13.03 3.41
C PHE A 360 -17.52 -13.41 3.47
N PRO A 361 -18.19 -13.57 2.31
CA PRO A 361 -19.65 -13.77 2.25
C PRO A 361 -20.10 -15.09 2.91
N GLN A 362 -19.20 -16.05 3.06
CA GLN A 362 -19.41 -17.30 3.76
C GLN A 362 -19.41 -17.15 5.30
N TYR A 363 -19.08 -15.97 5.81
CA TYR A 363 -19.15 -15.66 7.24
C TYR A 363 -20.21 -14.59 7.50
N ASP A 364 -21.06 -14.84 8.48
CA ASP A 364 -22.03 -13.88 8.95
C ASP A 364 -21.38 -12.83 9.87
N ARG A 365 -21.94 -11.61 9.86
CA ARG A 365 -21.66 -10.56 10.85
C ARG A 365 -20.16 -10.23 11.01
N VAL A 366 -19.40 -10.29 9.92
CA VAL A 366 -18.01 -9.83 9.89
C VAL A 366 -17.95 -8.34 9.54
N GLU A 367 -17.33 -7.54 10.41
CA GLU A 367 -17.13 -6.11 10.18
C GLU A 367 -15.66 -5.73 10.18
N TYR A 368 -15.32 -4.81 9.28
CA TYR A 368 -14.03 -4.12 9.29
C TYR A 368 -14.15 -2.83 10.09
N LEU A 369 -13.26 -2.64 11.06
CA LEU A 369 -13.21 -1.49 11.94
C LEU A 369 -11.96 -0.68 11.62
N SER A 370 -12.14 0.52 11.07
CA SER A 370 -11.05 1.50 10.94
C SER A 370 -10.61 2.05 12.29
N GLY A 371 -11.49 2.04 13.29
CA GLY A 371 -11.23 2.49 14.65
C GLY A 371 -12.47 2.31 15.54
N ALA A 372 -12.29 1.66 16.69
CA ALA A 372 -13.29 1.47 17.74
C ALA A 372 -12.59 1.21 19.09
N VAL A 373 -13.29 1.47 20.18
CA VAL A 373 -12.88 1.00 21.52
C VAL A 373 -13.79 -0.15 21.93
N ALA A 374 -13.22 -1.14 22.62
CA ALA A 374 -13.99 -2.12 23.38
C ALA A 374 -13.66 -2.03 24.88
N ARG A 375 -14.64 -2.33 25.74
CA ARG A 375 -14.58 -2.16 27.19
C ARG A 375 -14.90 -3.46 27.93
N LYS A 376 -14.19 -3.70 29.04
CA LYS A 376 -14.52 -4.71 30.08
C LYS A 376 -14.23 -4.11 31.45
N GLY A 377 -15.27 -3.73 32.20
CA GLY A 377 -15.10 -2.98 33.45
C GLY A 377 -14.35 -1.66 33.18
N ASN A 378 -13.22 -1.43 33.84
CA ASN A 378 -12.38 -0.25 33.61
C ASN A 378 -11.29 -0.47 32.54
N ASN A 379 -11.19 -1.65 31.94
CA ASN A 379 -10.21 -1.95 30.90
C ASN A 379 -10.76 -1.56 29.52
N PHE A 380 -9.93 -0.88 28.74
CA PHE A 380 -10.26 -0.42 27.39
C PHE A 380 -9.21 -0.90 26.40
N VAL A 381 -9.66 -1.40 25.26
CA VAL A 381 -8.80 -1.84 24.15
C VAL A 381 -9.17 -1.11 22.86
N LEU A 382 -8.14 -0.77 22.10
CA LEU A 382 -8.28 -0.21 20.75
C LEU A 382 -8.38 -1.33 19.73
N LEU A 383 -9.40 -1.23 18.86
CA LEU A 383 -9.54 -2.00 17.63
C LEU A 383 -9.37 -1.05 16.45
N ALA A 384 -8.25 -1.12 15.73
CA ALA A 384 -7.95 -0.26 14.58
C ALA A 384 -7.40 -1.09 13.42
N ASP A 385 -7.82 -0.75 12.20
CA ASP A 385 -7.54 -1.50 10.95
C ASP A 385 -7.69 -3.02 11.11
N THR A 386 -8.77 -3.46 11.76
CA THR A 386 -9.00 -4.86 12.08
C THR A 386 -10.37 -5.35 11.63
N ARG A 387 -10.55 -6.67 11.60
CA ARG A 387 -11.86 -7.30 11.37
C ARG A 387 -12.29 -8.06 12.61
N ILE A 388 -13.59 -8.00 12.90
CA ILE A 388 -14.21 -8.75 13.99
C ILE A 388 -15.40 -9.55 13.48
N LYS A 389 -15.69 -10.67 14.15
CA LYS A 389 -17.00 -11.32 14.09
C LYS A 389 -17.85 -10.75 15.22
N VAL A 390 -18.95 -10.10 14.86
CA VAL A 390 -19.85 -9.46 15.83
C VAL A 390 -20.76 -10.50 16.48
N GLY A 391 -20.72 -10.58 17.81
CA GLY A 391 -21.49 -11.51 18.64
C GLY A 391 -22.81 -10.92 19.16
N ALA A 392 -23.25 -11.39 20.33
CA ALA A 392 -24.51 -10.96 20.93
C ALA A 392 -24.51 -9.45 21.24
N ARG A 393 -25.67 -8.82 21.09
CA ARG A 393 -25.90 -7.46 21.58
C ARG A 393 -25.97 -7.49 23.10
N VAL A 394 -25.32 -6.53 23.74
CA VAL A 394 -25.34 -6.32 25.19
C VAL A 394 -25.51 -4.82 25.47
N PRO A 395 -25.75 -4.38 26.73
CA PRO A 395 -25.78 -2.96 27.05
C PRO A 395 -24.53 -2.23 26.54
N GLY A 396 -24.73 -1.09 25.87
CA GLY A 396 -23.65 -0.26 25.30
C GLY A 396 -23.02 -0.75 23.99
N GLY A 397 -23.18 -2.03 23.60
CA GLY A 397 -22.39 -2.56 22.50
C GLY A 397 -22.66 -4.00 22.10
N TYR A 398 -21.62 -4.66 21.60
CA TYR A 398 -21.66 -6.06 21.20
C TYR A 398 -20.45 -6.81 21.76
N LEU A 399 -20.67 -8.07 22.15
CA LEU A 399 -19.55 -9.01 22.25
C LEU A 399 -18.95 -9.25 20.87
N PHE A 400 -17.70 -9.65 20.80
CA PHE A 400 -17.04 -9.89 19.52
C PHE A 400 -15.89 -10.88 19.64
N GLN A 401 -15.45 -11.39 18.49
CA GLN A 401 -14.25 -12.20 18.37
C GLN A 401 -13.37 -11.61 17.26
N SER A 402 -12.05 -11.82 17.35
CA SER A 402 -11.13 -11.43 16.29
C SER A 402 -11.40 -12.25 15.03
N PHE A 403 -11.47 -11.59 13.88
CA PHE A 403 -11.56 -12.25 12.57
C PHE A 403 -10.23 -12.11 11.83
N LEU A 404 -9.38 -13.13 11.94
CA LEU A 404 -8.01 -13.12 11.45
C LEU A 404 -7.96 -13.60 9.99
N ALA A 405 -8.01 -12.67 9.05
CA ALA A 405 -7.92 -12.94 7.62
C ALA A 405 -6.46 -12.97 7.12
N ARG A 406 -6.09 -14.01 6.36
CA ARG A 406 -4.77 -14.16 5.71
C ARG A 406 -4.94 -14.39 4.21
N SER A 407 -4.06 -13.78 3.42
CA SER A 407 -3.95 -14.08 1.98
C SER A 407 -3.02 -15.27 1.79
N GLY A 408 -3.47 -16.29 1.07
CA GLY A 408 -2.63 -17.32 0.47
C GLY A 408 -2.43 -17.07 -1.03
N ALA A 409 -1.76 -18.01 -1.71
CA ALA A 409 -1.50 -17.92 -3.14
C ALA A 409 -2.80 -17.97 -3.97
N ASP A 410 -3.65 -18.97 -3.73
CA ASP A 410 -4.92 -19.22 -4.45
C ASP A 410 -6.17 -18.78 -3.67
N ARG A 411 -6.09 -18.76 -2.33
CA ARG A 411 -7.24 -18.50 -1.46
C ARG A 411 -6.98 -17.51 -0.32
N ASP A 412 -8.05 -16.93 0.20
CA ASP A 412 -8.02 -16.25 1.50
C ASP A 412 -8.52 -17.21 2.58
N THR A 413 -7.80 -17.31 3.69
CA THR A 413 -8.22 -18.08 4.86
C THR A 413 -8.60 -17.15 5.99
N ALA A 414 -9.58 -17.54 6.81
CA ALA A 414 -9.95 -16.79 7.99
C ALA A 414 -10.10 -17.69 9.22
N GLN A 415 -9.70 -17.17 10.37
CA GLN A 415 -9.89 -17.81 11.67
C GLN A 415 -10.65 -16.86 12.59
N VAL A 416 -11.62 -17.40 13.34
CA VAL A 416 -12.30 -16.67 14.42
C VAL A 416 -11.67 -17.09 15.74
N VAL A 417 -11.14 -16.11 16.48
CA VAL A 417 -10.45 -16.35 17.76
C VAL A 417 -10.94 -15.34 18.77
N ASP A 418 -11.27 -15.80 19.97
CA ASP A 418 -11.60 -14.90 21.07
C ASP A 418 -10.32 -14.41 21.78
N ASN A 419 -9.73 -13.35 21.25
CA ASN A 419 -8.59 -12.66 21.85
C ASN A 419 -9.01 -11.59 22.88
N TYR A 420 -10.32 -11.38 23.05
CA TYR A 420 -10.87 -10.28 23.86
C TYR A 420 -12.06 -10.76 24.71
N PRO A 421 -11.89 -11.82 25.52
CA PRO A 421 -13.00 -12.46 26.22
C PRO A 421 -13.69 -11.50 27.19
N GLY A 422 -14.99 -11.31 26.98
CA GLY A 422 -15.85 -10.44 27.78
C GLY A 422 -15.74 -8.94 27.46
N PHE A 423 -14.96 -8.53 26.46
CA PHE A 423 -14.95 -7.15 26.00
C PHE A 423 -16.16 -6.85 25.10
N VAL A 424 -16.69 -5.64 25.25
CA VAL A 424 -17.84 -5.12 24.52
C VAL A 424 -17.38 -4.00 23.60
N VAL A 425 -17.51 -4.17 22.28
CA VAL A 425 -17.22 -3.12 21.29
C VAL A 425 -18.37 -2.12 21.21
N ASP A 426 -18.05 -0.83 21.12
CA ASP A 426 -19.01 0.28 21.06
C ASP A 426 -20.03 0.11 19.91
N ALA A 427 -21.32 0.13 20.25
CA ALA A 427 -22.41 -0.04 19.28
C ALA A 427 -22.40 0.98 18.14
N ARG A 428 -21.89 2.20 18.37
CA ARG A 428 -21.82 3.27 17.36
C ARG A 428 -20.87 2.92 16.21
N ARG A 429 -20.00 1.92 16.40
CA ARG A 429 -19.03 1.44 15.43
C ARG A 429 -19.47 0.18 14.68
N ILE A 430 -20.65 -0.36 15.00
CA ILE A 430 -21.16 -1.61 14.47
C ILE A 430 -22.38 -1.32 13.61
N SER A 431 -22.34 -1.73 12.34
CA SER A 431 -23.40 -1.45 11.36
C SER A 431 -24.27 -2.65 11.02
N LEU A 432 -23.75 -3.87 11.17
CA LEU A 432 -24.31 -5.16 10.75
C LEU A 432 -24.83 -5.20 9.30
N LYS A 433 -24.38 -4.26 8.47
CA LYS A 433 -24.80 -4.20 7.07
C LYS A 433 -24.19 -5.35 6.28
N LYS A 434 -25.02 -6.03 5.47
CA LYS A 434 -24.53 -7.04 4.54
C LYS A 434 -23.49 -6.44 3.60
N THR A 435 -22.38 -7.15 3.40
CA THR A 435 -21.37 -6.70 2.43
C THR A 435 -21.94 -6.80 1.02
N THR A 436 -21.96 -5.67 0.30
CA THR A 436 -22.41 -5.61 -1.09
C THR A 436 -21.22 -5.70 -2.06
N ARG A 437 -21.51 -6.04 -3.33
CA ARG A 437 -20.53 -6.13 -4.43
C ARG A 437 -19.36 -7.06 -4.13
N CYS A 438 -19.64 -8.16 -3.45
CA CYS A 438 -18.65 -9.17 -3.07
C CYS A 438 -18.69 -10.32 -4.09
N ALA A 439 -17.77 -10.31 -5.04
CA ALA A 439 -17.75 -11.28 -6.13
C ALA A 439 -16.60 -12.30 -5.97
N PRO A 440 -16.78 -13.56 -6.42
CA PRO A 440 -15.68 -14.53 -6.54
C PRO A 440 -14.49 -13.91 -7.27
N TYR A 441 -13.32 -13.95 -6.64
CA TYR A 441 -12.08 -13.34 -7.14
C TYR A 441 -12.17 -11.85 -7.51
N GLY A 442 -13.26 -11.15 -7.20
CA GLY A 442 -13.49 -9.77 -7.67
C GLY A 442 -13.87 -9.68 -9.14
N ILE A 443 -14.37 -10.77 -9.72
CA ILE A 443 -14.78 -10.86 -11.12
C ILE A 443 -16.32 -10.73 -11.18
N PRO A 444 -16.87 -9.71 -11.87
CA PRO A 444 -18.29 -9.56 -12.16
C PRO A 444 -18.93 -10.80 -12.81
N GLN A 445 -20.26 -10.80 -12.90
CA GLN A 445 -21.03 -11.93 -13.40
C GLN A 445 -20.61 -12.36 -14.83
N GLY A 446 -20.73 -13.66 -15.11
CA GLY A 446 -20.37 -14.26 -16.41
C GLY A 446 -19.25 -15.30 -16.35
N CYS A 447 -18.62 -15.49 -15.18
CA CYS A 447 -17.60 -16.50 -14.95
C CYS A 447 -18.06 -17.53 -13.92
N THR A 448 -17.89 -18.81 -14.28
CA THR A 448 -18.10 -19.92 -13.36
C THR A 448 -16.74 -20.45 -12.92
N PHE A 449 -16.55 -20.56 -11.62
CA PHE A 449 -15.34 -21.14 -11.03
C PHE A 449 -15.70 -22.44 -10.33
N GLU A 450 -15.04 -23.54 -10.68
CA GLU A 450 -15.22 -24.82 -9.98
C GLU A 450 -14.92 -24.70 -8.49
N ARG A 451 -13.92 -23.88 -8.15
CA ARG A 451 -13.50 -23.61 -6.78
C ARG A 451 -13.26 -22.13 -6.57
N VAL A 452 -13.97 -21.53 -5.62
CA VAL A 452 -13.77 -20.13 -5.22
C VAL A 452 -12.83 -20.07 -4.01
N GLY A 453 -11.61 -19.59 -4.23
CA GLY A 453 -10.61 -19.42 -3.18
C GLY A 453 -10.74 -18.09 -2.42
N ARG A 454 -11.30 -17.05 -3.03
CA ARG A 454 -11.35 -15.72 -2.41
C ARG A 454 -12.52 -14.89 -2.96
N TYR A 455 -12.91 -13.87 -2.19
CA TYR A 455 -13.89 -12.87 -2.60
C TYR A 455 -13.33 -11.46 -2.42
N ARG A 456 -13.70 -10.58 -3.34
CA ARG A 456 -13.23 -9.18 -3.34
C ARG A 456 -14.41 -8.25 -3.63
N LYS A 457 -14.33 -7.03 -3.11
CA LYS A 457 -15.24 -5.96 -3.46
C LYS A 457 -14.98 -5.52 -4.89
N THR A 458 -16.03 -5.31 -5.68
CA THR A 458 -15.89 -4.71 -7.00
C THR A 458 -16.26 -3.21 -6.95
N PRO A 459 -15.48 -2.32 -7.61
CA PRO A 459 -15.89 -0.95 -7.87
C PRO A 459 -17.17 -0.92 -8.72
N SER A 460 -17.95 0.17 -8.63
CA SER A 460 -19.13 0.34 -9.50
C SER A 460 -18.75 0.37 -10.99
N TRP A 461 -17.70 1.11 -11.34
CA TRP A 461 -17.28 1.33 -12.72
C TRP A 461 -16.83 0.06 -13.46
N VAL A 462 -16.44 -1.00 -12.74
CA VAL A 462 -16.00 -2.27 -13.35
C VAL A 462 -17.13 -2.98 -14.08
N ASN A 463 -18.39 -2.69 -13.72
CA ASN A 463 -19.56 -3.19 -14.43
C ASN A 463 -20.04 -2.26 -15.56
N GLU A 464 -19.55 -1.02 -15.61
CA GLU A 464 -19.92 -0.02 -16.62
C GLU A 464 -18.95 -0.01 -17.80
N GLY A 465 -17.67 -0.31 -17.55
CA GLY A 465 -16.64 -0.45 -18.58
C GLY A 465 -16.71 -1.77 -19.34
N ARG A 466 -16.08 -1.80 -20.51
CA ARG A 466 -15.92 -3.02 -21.32
C ARG A 466 -14.53 -3.63 -21.10
N PRO A 467 -14.42 -4.85 -20.55
CA PRO A 467 -13.13 -5.53 -20.44
C PRO A 467 -12.57 -5.84 -21.83
N ILE A 468 -11.25 -5.77 -21.97
CA ILE A 468 -10.53 -6.09 -23.20
C ILE A 468 -9.50 -7.17 -22.88
N GLU A 469 -9.66 -8.35 -23.50
CA GLU A 469 -8.58 -9.34 -23.51
C GLU A 469 -7.48 -8.86 -24.46
N VAL A 470 -6.30 -8.61 -23.91
CA VAL A 470 -5.12 -8.19 -24.64
C VAL A 470 -4.21 -9.39 -24.86
N ARG A 471 -3.88 -9.65 -26.11
CA ARG A 471 -2.89 -10.63 -26.51
C ARG A 471 -1.57 -9.89 -26.65
N CYS A 472 -0.52 -10.37 -26.00
CA CYS A 472 0.82 -9.82 -26.15
C CYS A 472 1.74 -10.85 -26.79
N ARG A 473 2.72 -10.39 -27.57
CA ARG A 473 3.89 -11.16 -27.99
C ARG A 473 5.12 -10.59 -27.29
N VAL A 474 5.61 -11.30 -26.28
CA VAL A 474 6.62 -10.78 -25.33
C VAL A 474 7.73 -11.79 -25.08
N GLN A 475 8.86 -11.32 -24.54
CA GLN A 475 9.91 -12.20 -24.03
C GLN A 475 9.51 -12.74 -22.66
N ASN A 476 9.67 -14.05 -22.44
CA ASN A 476 9.55 -14.71 -21.14
C ASN A 476 10.94 -15.11 -20.64
N ARG A 477 11.25 -14.76 -19.37
CA ARG A 477 12.48 -15.14 -18.66
C ARG A 477 12.18 -15.77 -17.28
N GLY A 478 10.94 -16.16 -17.05
CA GLY A 478 10.45 -16.73 -15.79
C GLY A 478 10.27 -15.70 -14.66
N GLU A 479 9.61 -16.09 -13.58
CA GLU A 479 9.33 -15.22 -12.42
C GLU A 479 10.63 -14.77 -11.69
N LEU A 480 11.72 -15.50 -11.84
CA LEU A 480 13.02 -15.14 -11.26
C LEU A 480 13.92 -14.34 -12.23
N CYS A 481 13.46 -14.08 -13.46
CA CYS A 481 14.19 -13.32 -14.49
C CYS A 481 15.56 -13.90 -14.92
N ASN A 482 15.83 -15.16 -14.64
CA ASN A 482 17.11 -15.82 -14.90
C ASN A 482 17.04 -16.87 -16.03
N ALA A 483 15.85 -17.16 -16.58
CA ALA A 483 15.75 -18.08 -17.70
C ALA A 483 16.18 -17.40 -19.01
N ALA A 484 16.62 -18.24 -19.96
CA ALA A 484 16.92 -17.79 -21.32
C ALA A 484 15.67 -17.13 -21.94
N PRO A 485 15.80 -15.98 -22.63
CA PRO A 485 14.66 -15.31 -23.23
C PRO A 485 13.97 -16.20 -24.27
N ARG A 486 12.67 -16.43 -24.10
CA ARG A 486 11.82 -17.11 -25.07
C ARG A 486 10.68 -16.21 -25.51
N GLN A 487 10.48 -16.04 -26.81
CA GLN A 487 9.29 -15.33 -27.30
C GLN A 487 8.03 -16.16 -27.02
N GLU A 488 7.01 -15.53 -26.45
CA GLU A 488 5.76 -16.19 -26.10
C GLU A 488 4.56 -15.28 -26.38
N SER A 489 3.46 -15.91 -26.78
CA SER A 489 2.15 -15.25 -26.86
C SER A 489 1.35 -15.55 -25.61
N VAL A 490 0.87 -14.51 -24.94
CA VAL A 490 0.08 -14.60 -23.72
C VAL A 490 -1.17 -13.74 -23.83
N ARG A 491 -2.23 -14.10 -23.11
CA ARG A 491 -3.47 -13.34 -23.03
C ARG A 491 -3.64 -12.83 -21.60
N VAL A 492 -3.98 -11.55 -21.47
CA VAL A 492 -4.23 -10.87 -20.20
C VAL A 492 -5.57 -10.17 -20.30
N GLY A 493 -6.39 -10.27 -19.27
CA GLY A 493 -7.66 -9.57 -19.20
C GLY A 493 -8.85 -10.27 -19.85
N GLY A 494 -8.75 -11.57 -20.06
CA GLY A 494 -9.90 -12.40 -20.41
C GLY A 494 -11.05 -12.22 -19.41
N THR A 495 -12.27 -12.57 -19.81
CA THR A 495 -13.49 -12.36 -18.99
C THR A 495 -13.33 -12.86 -17.55
N CYS A 496 -12.66 -14.01 -17.39
CA CYS A 496 -12.44 -14.69 -16.12
C CYS A 496 -11.02 -14.56 -15.56
N ASP A 497 -10.24 -13.61 -16.09
CA ASP A 497 -8.91 -13.31 -15.58
C ASP A 497 -9.02 -12.71 -14.17
N VAL A 498 -8.50 -13.47 -13.20
CA VAL A 498 -8.57 -13.16 -11.75
C VAL A 498 -7.46 -12.20 -11.30
N GLU A 499 -6.58 -11.81 -12.20
CA GLU A 499 -5.33 -11.14 -11.91
C GLU A 499 -5.36 -9.67 -12.35
N MET A 500 -5.49 -9.41 -13.65
CA MET A 500 -5.63 -8.05 -14.19
C MET A 500 -6.58 -8.03 -15.38
N ARG A 501 -7.48 -7.05 -15.41
CA ARG A 501 -8.37 -6.82 -16.54
C ARG A 501 -8.22 -5.39 -17.06
N PRO A 502 -7.79 -5.19 -18.32
CA PRO A 502 -7.83 -3.91 -19.00
C PRO A 502 -9.25 -3.54 -19.42
N PHE A 503 -9.56 -2.25 -19.43
CA PHE A 503 -10.90 -1.72 -19.72
C PHE A 503 -10.85 -0.54 -20.69
N ALA A 504 -11.88 -0.48 -21.54
CA ALA A 504 -12.24 0.70 -22.32
C ALA A 504 -13.67 1.15 -21.99
N GLY A 505 -13.99 2.40 -22.35
CA GLY A 505 -15.36 2.94 -22.23
C GLY A 505 -15.81 3.29 -20.81
N VAL A 506 -14.90 3.27 -19.83
CA VAL A 506 -15.16 3.84 -18.49
C VAL A 506 -15.18 5.35 -18.63
N LYS A 507 -16.21 6.00 -18.07
CA LYS A 507 -16.40 7.45 -18.10
C LYS A 507 -15.85 8.13 -16.86
#